data_AF-A0A6J4P715-F1
#
_entry.id   AF-A0A6J4P715-F1
#
_cell.length_a   1.000
_cell.length_b   1.000
_cell.length_c   1.000
_cell.angle_alpha   90.00
_cell.angle_beta   90.00
_cell.angle_gamma   90.00
#
_symmetry.space_group_name_H-M   'P 1'
#
loop_
_entity.id
_entity.type
_entity.pdbx_description
1 polymer ?
#
loop_
_entity_poly.entity_id
_entity_poly.type
_entity_poly.pdbx_seq_one_letter_code
_entity_poly.pdbx_strand_id
1 'polypeptide(L)'
;MDGGERRGENGGTPTGAGEASGAEELRARIGIKDNRIRELIEEATAARLAADEARVTREAGEKHMEALSRDRDRLRERVRELQEEARDRRRRREGSERQVGRLEREIERKDGEIARRGRLLERRAEELQDARRSAEEDATRRDAALRTALGRVEGLERDLEDREAEISALRTKAEALQEELDSERELRGRLADPDNRLRAGIELFNDSEGRNSMNALSRTLGRPEVHVGLGRGEEPPALLFFTWRGVTWQTYAADPNPAVREPRVYLTDSGEDLSGVDRKPPNARVGPAGRVALGL
;
A
#
# COMPACT_ATOMS: atom_id res chain seq x y z
N MET A 1 112.18 64.11 -22.84
CA MET A 1 112.88 62.93 -23.38
C MET A 1 112.22 62.64 -24.72
N ASP A 2 112.71 62.96 -25.92
CA ASP A 2 113.98 63.55 -26.42
C ASP A 2 114.57 64.66 -25.54
N GLY A 3 115.88 64.81 -25.32
CA GLY A 3 117.02 64.54 -26.22
C GLY A 3 117.27 65.83 -27.03
N GLY A 4 118.15 66.76 -26.68
CA GLY A 4 119.57 66.58 -26.35
C GLY A 4 120.38 66.40 -27.63
N GLU A 5 121.10 67.44 -28.09
CA GLU A 5 122.44 67.46 -28.73
C GLU A 5 122.69 68.72 -29.60
N ARG A 6 123.64 69.60 -29.23
CA ARG A 6 125.05 69.77 -29.71
C ARG A 6 125.15 70.68 -30.95
N ARG A 7 125.79 71.87 -30.92
CA ARG A 7 127.20 72.28 -30.68
C ARG A 7 128.06 72.26 -31.96
N GLY A 8 128.70 73.40 -32.24
CA GLY A 8 129.93 73.57 -33.03
C GLY A 8 129.82 74.64 -34.14
N GLU A 9 130.79 75.49 -34.47
CA GLU A 9 132.11 75.84 -33.90
C GLU A 9 132.77 76.90 -34.83
N ASN A 10 133.81 77.59 -34.34
CA ASN A 10 134.85 78.37 -35.06
C ASN A 10 134.49 79.79 -35.58
N GLY A 11 135.30 80.83 -35.40
CA GLY A 11 136.62 81.01 -34.78
C GLY A 11 137.24 82.35 -35.22
N GLY A 12 137.97 83.02 -34.31
CA GLY A 12 139.01 84.05 -34.56
C GLY A 12 138.54 85.45 -34.99
N THR A 13 139.19 86.58 -34.68
CA THR A 13 140.35 86.98 -33.84
C THR A 13 140.39 88.54 -33.90
N PRO A 14 141.23 89.27 -33.14
CA PRO A 14 140.90 90.47 -32.37
C PRO A 14 141.24 91.77 -33.15
N THR A 15 141.12 93.02 -32.69
CA THR A 15 141.57 93.60 -31.41
C THR A 15 141.22 95.09 -31.37
N GLY A 16 140.78 95.59 -30.22
CA GLY A 16 140.96 96.98 -29.73
C GLY A 16 140.03 98.06 -30.31
N ALA A 17 139.54 99.06 -29.58
CA ALA A 17 139.65 99.45 -28.17
C ALA A 17 138.65 100.61 -27.93
N GLY A 18 138.20 100.80 -26.69
CA GLY A 18 137.71 102.09 -26.17
C GLY A 18 136.25 102.44 -26.50
N GLU A 19 135.28 102.06 -25.66
CA GLU A 19 134.73 102.90 -24.57
C GLU A 19 133.73 103.98 -25.02
N ALA A 20 132.43 103.61 -25.09
CA ALA A 20 131.24 104.52 -24.96
C ALA A 20 129.85 103.81 -25.01
N SER A 21 129.74 102.47 -25.09
CA SER A 21 128.50 101.74 -25.45
C SER A 21 127.83 100.92 -24.32
N GLY A 22 128.24 101.07 -23.06
CA GLY A 22 127.78 100.20 -21.96
C GLY A 22 126.39 100.51 -21.38
N ALA A 23 125.86 101.71 -21.60
CA ALA A 23 124.62 102.17 -20.95
C ALA A 23 123.34 101.74 -21.69
N GLU A 24 123.38 101.60 -23.01
CA GLU A 24 122.23 101.13 -23.82
C GLU A 24 122.10 99.60 -23.80
N GLU A 25 123.23 98.90 -23.78
CA GLU A 25 123.29 97.44 -23.69
C GLU A 25 122.72 96.92 -22.36
N LEU A 26 122.94 97.65 -21.26
CA LEU A 26 122.31 97.36 -19.96
C LEU A 26 120.79 97.53 -19.98
N ARG A 27 120.24 98.54 -20.69
CA ARG A 27 118.78 98.73 -20.79
C ARG A 27 118.12 97.65 -21.63
N ALA A 28 118.72 97.24 -22.73
CA ALA A 28 118.22 96.12 -23.54
C ALA A 28 118.26 94.80 -22.75
N ARG A 29 119.32 94.56 -21.98
CA ARG A 29 119.47 93.37 -21.13
C ARG A 29 118.51 93.37 -19.94
N ILE A 30 118.18 94.54 -19.40
CA ILE A 30 117.12 94.72 -18.40
C ILE A 30 115.74 94.49 -19.02
N GLY A 31 115.44 95.03 -20.21
CA GLY A 31 114.17 94.80 -20.90
C GLY A 31 113.92 93.34 -21.30
N ILE A 32 114.96 92.61 -21.73
CA ILE A 32 114.90 91.16 -21.98
C ILE A 32 114.66 90.39 -20.68
N LYS A 33 115.34 90.78 -19.59
CA LYS A 33 115.11 90.19 -18.26
C LYS A 33 113.71 90.51 -17.72
N ASP A 34 113.19 91.70 -17.93
CA ASP A 34 111.85 92.11 -17.50
C ASP A 34 110.76 91.38 -18.30
N ASN A 35 110.96 91.19 -19.61
CA ASN A 35 110.08 90.33 -20.40
C ASN A 35 110.17 88.87 -19.95
N ARG A 36 111.37 88.36 -19.65
CA ARG A 36 111.54 87.00 -19.13
C ARG A 36 110.94 86.84 -17.74
N ILE A 37 111.02 87.86 -16.89
CA ILE A 37 110.35 87.88 -15.57
C ILE A 37 108.84 87.90 -15.76
N ARG A 38 108.31 88.70 -16.70
CA ARG A 38 106.88 88.73 -16.99
C ARG A 38 106.37 87.39 -17.54
N GLU A 39 107.11 86.78 -18.46
CA GLU A 39 106.84 85.45 -19.01
C GLU A 39 106.91 84.37 -17.92
N LEU A 40 107.91 84.40 -17.03
CA LEU A 40 107.97 83.49 -15.88
C LEU A 40 106.84 83.72 -14.86
N ILE A 41 106.37 84.97 -14.70
CA ILE A 41 105.20 85.29 -13.88
C ILE A 41 103.92 84.77 -14.56
N GLU A 42 103.78 84.92 -15.87
CA GLU A 42 102.67 84.39 -16.66
C GLU A 42 102.67 82.85 -16.64
N GLU A 43 103.82 82.20 -16.83
CA GLU A 43 103.98 80.75 -16.69
C GLU A 43 103.67 80.28 -15.25
N ALA A 44 104.15 80.99 -14.22
CA ALA A 44 103.87 80.63 -12.83
C ALA A 44 102.41 80.85 -12.43
N THR A 45 101.75 81.89 -12.95
CA THR A 45 100.32 82.14 -12.72
C THR A 45 99.45 81.15 -13.49
N ALA A 46 99.81 80.80 -14.73
CA ALA A 46 99.14 79.76 -15.50
C ALA A 46 99.31 78.38 -14.86
N ALA A 47 100.51 78.04 -14.36
CA ALA A 47 100.76 76.79 -13.64
C ALA A 47 99.99 76.72 -12.32
N ARG A 48 99.87 77.84 -11.58
CA ARG A 48 99.04 77.92 -10.37
C ARG A 48 97.55 77.77 -10.69
N LEU A 49 97.05 78.46 -11.71
CA LEU A 49 95.67 78.34 -12.16
C LEU A 49 95.36 76.90 -12.57
N ALA A 50 96.23 76.27 -13.37
CA ALA A 50 96.09 74.87 -13.77
C ALA A 50 96.14 73.91 -12.57
N ALA A 51 96.99 74.18 -11.57
CA ALA A 51 97.05 73.39 -10.35
C ALA A 51 95.79 73.56 -9.47
N ASP A 52 95.26 74.79 -9.37
CA ASP A 52 94.02 75.08 -8.66
C ASP A 52 92.80 74.48 -9.39
N GLU A 53 92.75 74.56 -10.72
CA GLU A 53 91.73 73.90 -11.56
C GLU A 53 91.80 72.37 -11.44
N ALA A 54 93.01 71.79 -11.46
CA ALA A 54 93.21 70.37 -11.21
C ALA A 54 92.78 69.96 -9.80
N ARG A 55 93.01 70.82 -8.79
CA ARG A 55 92.53 70.58 -7.42
C ARG A 55 90.99 70.65 -7.35
N VAL A 56 90.38 71.68 -7.92
CA VAL A 56 88.91 71.86 -7.90
C VAL A 56 88.20 70.73 -8.64
N THR A 57 88.71 70.31 -9.80
CA THR A 57 88.16 69.18 -10.56
C THR A 57 88.31 67.86 -9.81
N ARG A 58 89.43 67.65 -9.12
CA ARG A 58 89.64 66.49 -8.25
C ARG A 58 88.69 66.49 -7.06
N GLU A 59 88.55 67.61 -6.35
CA GLU A 59 87.61 67.76 -5.23
C GLU A 59 86.15 67.58 -5.67
N ALA A 60 85.78 68.08 -6.86
CA ALA A 60 84.46 67.86 -7.44
C ALA A 60 84.24 66.38 -7.80
N GLY A 61 85.26 65.72 -8.36
CA GLY A 61 85.25 64.29 -8.65
C GLY A 61 85.13 63.43 -7.37
N GLU A 62 85.86 63.77 -6.31
CA GLU A 62 85.79 63.09 -5.01
C GLU A 62 84.40 63.27 -4.37
N LYS A 63 83.85 64.48 -4.35
CA LYS A 63 82.47 64.72 -3.89
C LYS A 63 81.43 63.96 -4.70
N HIS A 64 81.60 63.87 -6.01
CA HIS A 64 80.73 63.09 -6.88
C HIS A 64 80.84 61.58 -6.59
N MET A 65 82.06 61.07 -6.42
CA MET A 65 82.32 59.68 -6.05
C MET A 65 81.74 59.33 -4.67
N GLU A 66 81.83 60.24 -3.70
CA GLU A 66 81.17 60.07 -2.40
C GLU A 66 79.66 60.04 -2.52
N ALA A 67 79.05 60.93 -3.30
CA ALA A 67 77.61 60.93 -3.56
C ALA A 67 77.16 59.62 -4.21
N LEU A 68 77.87 59.16 -5.25
CA LEU A 68 77.62 57.87 -5.88
C LEU A 68 77.82 56.70 -4.93
N SER A 69 78.79 56.76 -4.01
CA SER A 69 78.98 55.71 -3.00
C SER A 69 77.80 55.66 -2.03
N ARG A 70 77.32 56.82 -1.56
CA ARG A 70 76.14 56.89 -0.68
C ARG A 70 74.89 56.38 -1.38
N ASP A 71 74.68 56.76 -2.64
CA ASP A 71 73.55 56.27 -3.43
C ASP A 71 73.64 54.77 -3.71
N ARG A 72 74.84 54.26 -4.02
CA ARG A 72 75.09 52.81 -4.15
C ARG A 72 74.74 52.08 -2.86
N ASP A 73 75.16 52.59 -1.72
CA ASP A 73 74.92 51.94 -0.42
C ASP A 73 73.43 52.00 -0.04
N ARG A 74 72.74 53.12 -0.31
CA ARG A 74 71.28 53.26 -0.16
C ARG A 74 70.51 52.30 -1.08
N LEU A 75 70.93 52.18 -2.34
CA LEU A 75 70.31 51.24 -3.28
C LEU A 75 70.57 49.79 -2.86
N ARG A 76 71.76 49.46 -2.35
CA ARG A 76 72.07 48.13 -1.79
C ARG A 76 71.18 47.79 -0.60
N GLU A 77 70.97 48.73 0.31
CA GLU A 77 70.06 48.56 1.45
C GLU A 77 68.62 48.35 0.98
N ARG A 78 68.12 49.18 0.04
CA ARG A 78 66.78 49.03 -0.52
C ARG A 78 66.58 47.68 -1.23
N VAL A 79 67.60 47.19 -1.94
CA VAL A 79 67.57 45.86 -2.56
C VAL A 79 67.49 44.77 -1.49
N ARG A 80 68.22 44.89 -0.37
CA ARG A 80 68.14 43.92 0.74
C ARG A 80 66.74 43.90 1.36
N GLU A 81 66.15 45.06 1.64
CA GLU A 81 64.77 45.15 2.16
C GLU A 81 63.76 44.49 1.22
N LEU A 82 63.82 44.81 -0.07
CA LEU A 82 62.90 44.24 -1.06
C LEU A 82 63.08 42.72 -1.21
N GLN A 83 64.31 42.23 -1.08
CA GLN A 83 64.59 40.79 -1.06
C GLN A 83 64.02 40.11 0.20
N GLU A 84 64.13 40.74 1.37
CA GLU A 84 63.53 40.25 2.61
C GLU A 84 62.01 40.25 2.57
N GLU A 85 61.39 41.34 2.10
CA GLU A 85 59.96 41.41 1.88
C GLU A 85 59.47 40.34 0.90
N ALA A 86 60.20 40.09 -0.19
CA ALA A 86 59.87 39.04 -1.14
C ALA A 86 59.96 37.64 -0.50
N ARG A 87 61.00 37.38 0.30
CA ARG A 87 61.14 36.14 1.08
C ARG A 87 60.00 35.98 2.08
N ASP A 88 59.60 37.04 2.77
CA ASP A 88 58.48 37.02 3.72
C ASP A 88 57.14 36.77 3.05
N ARG A 89 56.85 37.46 1.93
CA ARG A 89 55.64 37.20 1.14
C ARG A 89 55.61 35.75 0.67
N ARG A 90 56.76 35.22 0.21
CA ARG A 90 56.88 33.82 -0.18
C ARG A 90 56.59 32.87 0.99
N ARG A 91 57.20 33.09 2.16
CA ARG A 91 56.94 32.29 3.37
C ARG A 91 55.47 32.30 3.79
N ARG A 92 54.80 33.46 3.75
CA ARG A 92 53.36 33.58 4.05
C ARG A 92 52.51 32.82 3.04
N ARG A 93 52.81 32.95 1.73
CA ARG A 93 52.12 32.18 0.68
C ARG A 93 52.27 30.68 0.87
N GLU A 94 53.49 30.20 1.09
CA GLU A 94 53.75 28.77 1.36
C GLU A 94 53.00 28.29 2.62
N GLY A 95 52.89 29.13 3.66
CA GLY A 95 52.10 28.83 4.86
C GLY A 95 50.60 28.68 4.55
N SER A 96 50.04 29.63 3.79
CA SER A 96 48.64 29.59 3.36
C SER A 96 48.37 28.40 2.43
N GLU A 97 49.24 28.11 1.48
CA GLU A 97 49.12 26.96 0.56
C GLU A 97 49.10 25.64 1.33
N ARG A 98 49.94 25.49 2.36
CA ARG A 98 49.91 24.30 3.24
C ARG A 98 48.60 24.21 4.02
N GLN A 99 48.01 25.32 4.43
CA GLN A 99 46.71 25.33 5.11
C GLN A 99 45.59 24.96 4.14
N VAL A 100 45.56 25.55 2.95
CA VAL A 100 44.60 25.23 1.89
C VAL A 100 44.68 23.74 1.56
N GLY A 101 45.87 23.20 1.30
CA GLY A 101 46.04 21.77 1.01
C GLY A 101 45.69 20.84 2.19
N ARG A 102 45.62 21.32 3.44
CA ARG A 102 45.08 20.53 4.57
C ARG A 102 43.56 20.53 4.56
N LEU A 103 42.94 21.69 4.33
CA LEU A 103 41.48 21.84 4.28
C LEU A 103 40.89 21.10 3.08
N GLU A 104 41.53 21.15 1.91
CA GLU A 104 41.10 20.42 0.71
C GLU A 104 41.04 18.90 0.97
N ARG A 105 42.06 18.33 1.61
CA ARG A 105 42.08 16.91 2.00
C ARG A 105 41.02 16.57 3.05
N GLU A 106 40.63 17.52 3.89
CA GLU A 106 39.54 17.31 4.84
C GLU A 106 38.18 17.35 4.16
N ILE A 107 37.96 18.30 3.25
CA ILE A 107 36.76 18.38 2.40
C ILE A 107 36.61 17.08 1.61
N GLU A 108 37.66 16.62 0.92
CA GLU A 108 37.61 15.37 0.16
C GLU A 108 37.23 14.15 1.02
N ARG A 109 37.80 14.05 2.24
CA ARG A 109 37.41 12.99 3.18
C ARG A 109 35.94 13.10 3.59
N LYS A 110 35.45 14.32 3.86
CA LYS A 110 34.06 14.56 4.27
C LYS A 110 33.08 14.31 3.13
N ASP A 111 33.42 14.69 1.91
CA ASP A 111 32.63 14.39 0.71
C ASP A 111 32.54 12.87 0.49
N GLY A 112 33.65 12.15 0.70
CA GLY A 112 33.64 10.68 0.70
C GLY A 112 32.74 10.07 1.78
N GLU A 113 32.71 10.64 2.99
CA GLU A 113 31.81 10.22 4.08
C GLU A 113 30.33 10.53 3.75
N ILE A 114 30.05 11.72 3.21
CA ILE A 114 28.71 12.14 2.79
C ILE A 114 28.20 11.22 1.68
N ALA A 115 29.00 10.94 0.66
CA ALA A 115 28.64 10.04 -0.43
C ALA A 115 28.37 8.61 0.08
N ARG A 116 29.18 8.11 1.02
CA ARG A 116 28.93 6.80 1.66
C ARG A 116 27.60 6.78 2.42
N ARG A 117 27.32 7.82 3.21
CA ARG A 117 26.05 7.93 3.95
C ARG A 117 24.85 8.09 3.02
N GLY A 118 24.99 8.85 1.94
CA GLY A 118 23.96 9.00 0.92
C GLY A 118 23.53 7.64 0.36
N ARG A 119 24.50 6.81 -0.07
CA ARG A 119 24.21 5.45 -0.57
C ARG A 119 23.54 4.54 0.46
N LEU A 120 23.90 4.67 1.74
CA LEU A 120 23.25 3.88 2.81
C LEU A 120 21.81 4.32 3.06
N LEU A 121 21.54 5.63 3.00
CA LEU A 121 20.20 6.16 3.15
C LEU A 121 19.30 5.79 1.97
N GLU A 122 19.84 5.84 0.75
CA GLU A 122 19.15 5.42 -0.46
C GLU A 122 18.75 3.93 -0.37
N ARG A 123 19.70 3.05 -0.04
CA ARG A 123 19.40 1.63 0.18
C ARG A 123 18.33 1.41 1.25
N ARG A 124 18.41 2.11 2.39
CA ARG A 124 17.38 2.00 3.44
C ARG A 124 16.02 2.51 2.99
N ALA A 125 15.99 3.54 2.15
CA ALA A 125 14.74 4.05 1.59
C ALA A 125 14.10 3.02 0.65
N GLU A 126 14.90 2.36 -0.19
CA GLU A 126 14.44 1.23 -1.03
C GLU A 126 13.92 0.07 -0.18
N GLU A 127 14.67 -0.37 0.84
CA GLU A 127 14.25 -1.43 1.76
C GLU A 127 12.92 -1.10 2.46
N LEU A 128 12.73 0.15 2.89
CA LEU A 128 11.48 0.60 3.50
C LEU A 128 10.32 0.63 2.50
N GLN A 129 10.58 1.03 1.25
CA GLN A 129 9.56 1.02 0.20
C GLN A 129 9.13 -0.40 -0.16
N ASP A 130 10.07 -1.33 -0.27
CA ASP A 130 9.78 -2.74 -0.55
C ASP A 130 9.03 -3.39 0.62
N ALA A 131 9.45 -3.13 1.86
CA ALA A 131 8.74 -3.59 3.04
C ALA A 131 7.31 -3.02 3.10
N ARG A 132 7.13 -1.74 2.75
CA ARG A 132 5.81 -1.11 2.68
C ARG A 132 4.94 -1.75 1.60
N ARG A 133 5.48 -1.96 0.39
CA ARG A 133 4.75 -2.63 -0.70
C ARG A 133 4.33 -4.04 -0.30
N SER A 134 5.25 -4.81 0.28
CA SER A 134 4.94 -6.16 0.77
C SER A 134 3.86 -6.14 1.86
N ALA A 135 3.90 -5.18 2.78
CA ALA A 135 2.88 -5.05 3.82
C ALA A 135 1.50 -4.67 3.25
N GLU A 136 1.44 -3.79 2.25
CA GLU A 136 0.21 -3.42 1.54
C GLU A 136 -0.36 -4.61 0.74
N GLU A 137 0.49 -5.39 0.07
CA GLU A 137 0.09 -6.63 -0.62
C GLU A 137 -0.46 -7.69 0.35
N ASP A 138 0.18 -7.86 1.51
CA ASP A 138 -0.30 -8.79 2.54
C ASP A 138 -1.63 -8.32 3.15
N ALA A 139 -1.79 -7.01 3.39
CA ALA A 139 -3.02 -6.45 3.89
C ALA A 139 -4.18 -6.66 2.90
N THR A 140 -3.97 -6.33 1.62
CA THR A 140 -4.98 -6.54 0.56
C THR A 140 -5.35 -8.02 0.40
N ARG A 141 -4.38 -8.94 0.50
CA ARG A 141 -4.63 -10.38 0.48
C ARG A 141 -5.49 -10.82 1.68
N ARG A 142 -5.20 -10.34 2.88
CA ARG A 142 -5.97 -10.64 4.09
C ARG A 142 -7.39 -10.09 3.98
N ASP A 143 -7.56 -8.86 3.50
CA ASP A 143 -8.87 -8.25 3.31
C ASP A 143 -9.71 -9.03 2.28
N ALA A 144 -9.10 -9.47 1.18
CA ALA A 144 -9.78 -10.30 0.19
C ALA A 144 -10.23 -11.64 0.81
N ALA A 145 -9.34 -12.31 1.55
CA ALA A 145 -9.66 -13.56 2.23
C ALA A 145 -10.79 -13.39 3.27
N LEU A 146 -10.78 -12.28 4.03
CA LEU A 146 -11.82 -11.95 4.99
C LEU A 146 -13.17 -11.74 4.30
N ARG A 147 -13.22 -10.98 3.19
CA ARG A 147 -14.47 -10.79 2.42
C ARG A 147 -15.02 -12.11 1.90
N THR A 148 -14.16 -13.00 1.39
CA THR A 148 -14.58 -14.33 0.95
C THR A 148 -15.12 -15.17 2.12
N ALA A 149 -14.46 -15.13 3.27
CA ALA A 149 -14.92 -15.85 4.47
C ALA A 149 -16.28 -15.34 4.96
N LEU A 150 -16.46 -14.02 5.02
CA LEU A 150 -17.73 -13.40 5.40
C LEU A 150 -18.86 -13.78 4.42
N GLY A 151 -18.61 -13.69 3.11
CA GLY A 151 -19.61 -14.12 2.11
C GLY A 151 -19.99 -15.61 2.24
N ARG A 152 -19.05 -16.48 2.63
CA ARG A 152 -19.34 -17.89 2.91
C ARG A 152 -20.20 -18.06 4.17
N VAL A 153 -19.93 -17.28 5.23
CA VAL A 153 -20.73 -17.30 6.46
C VAL A 153 -22.16 -16.84 6.16
N GLU A 154 -22.33 -15.72 5.47
CA GLU A 154 -23.66 -15.23 5.06
C GLU A 154 -24.42 -16.24 4.17
N GLY A 155 -23.70 -17.00 3.33
CA GLY A 155 -24.30 -18.09 2.56
C GLY A 155 -24.80 -19.22 3.44
N LEU A 156 -23.98 -19.65 4.41
CA LEU A 156 -24.34 -20.71 5.36
C LEU A 156 -25.47 -20.27 6.30
N GLU A 157 -25.54 -19.00 6.69
CA GLU A 157 -26.63 -18.45 7.49
C GLU A 157 -27.96 -18.54 6.75
N ARG A 158 -28.01 -18.14 5.47
CA ARG A 158 -29.21 -18.31 4.64
C ARG A 158 -29.60 -19.78 4.47
N ASP A 159 -28.63 -20.66 4.20
CA ASP A 159 -28.89 -22.10 4.08
C ASP A 159 -29.45 -22.70 5.39
N LEU A 160 -29.03 -22.18 6.55
CA LEU A 160 -29.57 -22.59 7.85
C LEU A 160 -30.99 -22.08 8.05
N GLU A 161 -31.26 -20.82 7.74
CA GLU A 161 -32.62 -20.24 7.80
C GLU A 161 -33.61 -21.02 6.92
N ASP A 162 -33.22 -21.35 5.68
CA ASP A 162 -34.04 -22.13 4.76
C ASP A 162 -34.34 -23.53 5.31
N ARG A 163 -33.34 -24.18 5.91
CA ARG A 163 -33.51 -25.49 6.56
C ARG A 163 -34.38 -25.43 7.81
N GLU A 164 -34.25 -24.38 8.62
CA GLU A 164 -35.12 -24.17 9.78
C GLU A 164 -36.58 -23.96 9.37
N ALA A 165 -36.82 -23.23 8.28
CA ALA A 165 -38.13 -23.08 7.68
C ALA A 165 -38.68 -24.43 7.17
N GLU A 166 -37.87 -25.23 6.47
CA GLU A 166 -38.23 -26.56 6.01
C GLU A 166 -38.58 -27.50 7.17
N ILE A 167 -37.75 -27.52 8.22
CA ILE A 167 -38.00 -28.31 9.44
C ILE A 167 -39.33 -27.90 10.08
N SER A 168 -39.60 -26.60 10.16
CA SER A 168 -40.85 -26.10 10.74
C SER A 168 -42.06 -26.55 9.92
N ALA A 169 -41.99 -26.46 8.59
CA ALA A 169 -43.05 -26.94 7.71
C ALA A 169 -43.27 -28.46 7.81
N LEU A 170 -42.19 -29.24 7.88
CA LEU A 170 -42.26 -30.69 8.06
C LEU A 170 -42.84 -31.08 9.43
N ARG A 171 -42.53 -30.34 10.49
CA ARG A 171 -43.11 -30.56 11.82
C ARG A 171 -44.62 -30.34 11.81
N THR A 172 -45.09 -29.23 11.25
CA THR A 172 -46.54 -28.97 11.12
C THR A 172 -47.23 -30.06 10.30
N LYS A 173 -46.61 -30.52 9.21
CA LYS A 173 -47.15 -31.63 8.42
C LYS A 173 -47.20 -32.94 9.21
N ALA A 174 -46.16 -33.25 9.99
CA ALA A 174 -46.13 -34.44 10.83
C ALA A 174 -47.19 -34.39 11.93
N GLU A 175 -47.39 -33.23 12.57
CA GLU A 175 -48.45 -33.01 13.57
C GLU A 175 -49.83 -33.22 12.97
N ALA A 176 -50.11 -32.66 11.78
CA ALA A 176 -51.38 -32.84 11.09
C ALA A 176 -51.65 -34.32 10.72
N LEU A 177 -50.64 -35.04 10.22
CA LEU A 177 -50.77 -36.47 9.91
C LEU A 177 -50.96 -37.32 11.17
N GLN A 178 -50.32 -36.94 12.28
CA GLN A 178 -50.48 -37.61 13.56
C GLN A 178 -51.90 -37.43 14.10
N GLU A 179 -52.45 -36.21 14.02
CA GLU A 179 -53.83 -35.91 14.39
C GLU A 179 -54.83 -36.69 13.53
N GLU A 180 -54.62 -36.76 12.22
CA GLU A 180 -55.43 -37.57 11.30
C GLU A 180 -55.40 -39.05 11.70
N LEU A 181 -54.21 -39.60 11.93
CA LEU A 181 -54.03 -40.99 12.34
C LEU A 181 -54.69 -41.30 13.70
N ASP A 182 -54.56 -40.40 14.67
CA ASP A 182 -55.16 -40.56 15.99
C ASP A 182 -56.70 -40.47 15.92
N SER A 183 -57.24 -39.59 15.07
CA SER A 183 -58.68 -39.52 14.80
C SER A 183 -59.23 -40.80 14.16
N GLU A 184 -58.47 -41.40 13.24
CA GLU A 184 -58.83 -42.67 12.60
C GLU A 184 -58.78 -43.82 13.63
N ARG A 185 -57.75 -43.87 14.47
CA ARG A 185 -57.62 -44.86 15.55
C ARG A 185 -58.76 -44.75 16.56
N GLU A 186 -59.15 -43.54 16.94
CA GLU A 186 -60.28 -43.32 17.84
C GLU A 186 -61.59 -43.79 17.21
N LEU A 187 -61.81 -43.49 15.92
CA LEU A 187 -62.99 -43.99 15.19
C LEU A 187 -63.02 -45.51 15.13
N ARG A 188 -61.89 -46.16 14.78
CA ARG A 188 -61.80 -47.63 14.78
C ARG A 188 -62.03 -48.22 16.17
N GLY A 189 -61.49 -47.59 17.22
CA GLY A 189 -61.74 -47.98 18.60
C GLY A 189 -63.23 -47.92 18.96
N ARG A 190 -63.94 -46.85 18.57
CA ARG A 190 -65.40 -46.74 18.74
C ARG A 190 -66.16 -47.82 17.98
N LEU A 191 -65.71 -48.16 16.76
CA LEU A 191 -66.30 -49.19 15.91
C LEU A 191 -65.88 -50.62 16.30
N ALA A 192 -64.93 -50.82 17.20
CA ALA A 192 -64.51 -52.16 17.63
C ALA A 192 -65.60 -52.86 18.47
N ASP A 193 -66.42 -52.08 19.18
CA ASP A 193 -67.60 -52.57 19.88
C ASP A 193 -68.69 -52.98 18.87
N PRO A 194 -69.12 -54.27 18.86
CA PRO A 194 -70.18 -54.77 17.98
C PRO A 194 -71.45 -53.90 17.96
N ASP A 195 -71.86 -53.38 19.10
CA ASP A 195 -73.10 -52.59 19.20
C ASP A 195 -72.96 -51.22 18.54
N ASN A 196 -71.82 -50.56 18.73
CA ASN A 196 -71.52 -49.29 18.09
C ASN A 196 -71.37 -49.46 16.57
N ARG A 197 -70.79 -50.58 16.13
CA ARG A 197 -70.68 -50.90 14.71
C ARG A 197 -72.04 -51.13 14.05
N LEU A 198 -72.95 -51.85 14.72
CA LEU A 198 -74.32 -52.02 14.23
C LEU A 198 -75.07 -50.68 14.15
N ARG A 199 -74.94 -49.83 15.18
CA ARG A 199 -75.55 -48.48 15.17
C ARG A 199 -75.01 -47.62 14.02
N ALA A 200 -73.69 -47.59 13.84
CA ALA A 200 -73.05 -46.84 12.77
C ALA A 200 -73.45 -47.36 11.37
N GLY A 201 -73.54 -48.67 11.20
CA GLY A 201 -74.02 -49.27 9.95
C GLY A 201 -75.49 -48.99 9.66
N ILE A 202 -76.35 -48.96 10.69
CA ILE A 202 -77.76 -48.56 10.55
C ILE A 202 -77.89 -47.08 10.18
N GLU A 203 -77.09 -46.21 10.80
CA GLU A 203 -77.06 -44.79 10.47
C GLU A 203 -76.61 -44.57 9.03
N LEU A 204 -75.52 -45.23 8.62
CA LEU A 204 -75.03 -45.23 7.25
C LEU A 204 -76.09 -45.74 6.26
N PHE A 205 -76.80 -46.81 6.57
CA PHE A 205 -77.93 -47.30 5.75
C PHE A 205 -79.06 -46.26 5.67
N ASN A 206 -79.40 -45.63 6.80
CA ASN A 206 -80.47 -44.64 6.86
C ASN A 206 -80.18 -43.41 6.00
N ASP A 207 -78.91 -43.04 5.87
CA ASP A 207 -78.49 -41.90 5.04
C ASP A 207 -78.23 -42.31 3.58
N SER A 208 -78.24 -43.62 3.27
CA SER A 208 -78.05 -44.16 1.92
C SER A 208 -79.34 -44.20 1.07
N GLU A 209 -79.17 -44.38 -0.24
CA GLU A 209 -80.27 -44.64 -1.18
C GLU A 209 -81.00 -45.96 -0.89
N GLY A 210 -80.34 -46.92 -0.21
CA GLY A 210 -80.95 -48.18 0.20
C GLY A 210 -82.21 -47.98 1.05
N ARG A 211 -82.24 -46.93 1.88
CA ARG A 211 -83.43 -46.53 2.64
C ARG A 211 -84.61 -46.17 1.72
N ASN A 212 -84.35 -45.44 0.63
CA ASN A 212 -85.41 -45.02 -0.29
C ASN A 212 -86.05 -46.22 -0.99
N SER A 213 -85.23 -47.18 -1.43
CA SER A 213 -85.68 -48.44 -2.04
C SER A 213 -86.49 -49.29 -1.06
N MET A 214 -86.01 -49.48 0.17
CA MET A 214 -86.72 -50.20 1.23
C MET A 214 -88.06 -49.53 1.57
N ASN A 215 -88.10 -48.20 1.64
CA ASN A 215 -89.33 -47.45 1.90
C ASN A 215 -90.34 -47.56 0.75
N ALA A 216 -89.88 -47.60 -0.50
CA ALA A 216 -90.77 -47.80 -1.66
C ALA A 216 -91.48 -49.17 -1.59
N LEU A 217 -90.75 -50.24 -1.28
CA LEU A 217 -91.31 -51.58 -1.09
C LEU A 217 -92.22 -51.66 0.13
N SER A 218 -91.88 -50.96 1.21
CA SER A 218 -92.70 -50.93 2.43
C SER A 218 -94.07 -50.27 2.21
N ARG A 219 -94.22 -49.38 1.22
CA ARG A 219 -95.53 -48.79 0.86
C ARG A 219 -96.46 -49.82 0.22
N THR A 220 -95.93 -50.76 -0.56
CA THR A 220 -96.73 -51.74 -1.30
C THR A 220 -96.97 -53.02 -0.49
N LEU A 221 -95.95 -53.52 0.20
CA LEU A 221 -95.98 -54.81 0.89
C LEU A 221 -96.33 -54.71 2.39
N GLY A 222 -96.27 -53.50 2.96
CA GLY A 222 -96.47 -53.23 4.38
C GLY A 222 -95.15 -53.10 5.15
N ARG A 223 -95.22 -53.05 6.48
CA ARG A 223 -94.02 -52.91 7.31
C ARG A 223 -93.17 -54.19 7.26
N PRO A 224 -91.85 -54.11 6.99
CA PRO A 224 -90.99 -55.26 7.04
C PRO A 224 -90.66 -55.66 8.48
N GLU A 225 -90.43 -56.95 8.67
CA GLU A 225 -89.64 -57.47 9.79
C GLU A 225 -88.18 -57.13 9.52
N VAL A 226 -87.49 -56.53 10.49
CA VAL A 226 -86.10 -56.09 10.32
C VAL A 226 -85.21 -56.88 11.27
N HIS A 227 -84.19 -57.52 10.70
CA HIS A 227 -83.10 -58.12 11.45
C HIS A 227 -81.79 -57.42 11.11
N VAL A 228 -81.02 -57.05 12.13
CA VAL A 228 -79.71 -56.41 11.97
C VAL A 228 -78.69 -57.26 12.68
N GLY A 229 -77.61 -57.62 11.99
CA GLY A 229 -76.51 -58.40 12.53
C GLY A 229 -75.18 -58.01 11.90
N LEU A 230 -74.08 -58.50 12.45
CA LEU A 230 -72.76 -58.32 11.85
C LEU A 230 -72.49 -59.42 10.82
N GLY A 231 -71.84 -59.05 9.72
CA GLY A 231 -71.30 -59.98 8.74
C GLY A 231 -70.10 -60.78 9.28
N ARG A 232 -69.34 -61.38 8.36
CA ARG A 232 -68.12 -62.13 8.71
C ARG A 232 -66.87 -61.27 8.49
N GLY A 233 -65.85 -61.45 9.32
CA GLY A 233 -64.57 -60.75 9.22
C GLY A 233 -64.09 -60.21 10.56
N GLU A 234 -62.94 -59.55 10.55
CA GLU A 234 -62.38 -58.82 11.72
C GLU A 234 -63.05 -57.44 11.88
N GLU A 235 -63.34 -56.78 10.75
CA GLU A 235 -64.13 -55.54 10.68
C GLU A 235 -65.44 -55.78 9.87
N PRO A 236 -66.39 -56.60 10.37
CA PRO A 236 -67.56 -57.01 9.58
C PRO A 236 -68.55 -55.86 9.33
N PRO A 237 -69.17 -55.79 8.14
CA PRO A 237 -70.23 -54.83 7.86
C PRO A 237 -71.50 -55.14 8.67
N ALA A 238 -72.33 -54.13 8.91
CA ALA A 238 -73.67 -54.33 9.43
C ALA A 238 -74.58 -54.84 8.30
N LEU A 239 -75.20 -55.99 8.50
CA LEU A 239 -76.15 -56.60 7.59
C LEU A 239 -77.57 -56.27 8.05
N LEU A 240 -78.34 -55.62 7.20
CA LEU A 240 -79.74 -55.28 7.42
C LEU A 240 -80.62 -56.15 6.54
N PHE A 241 -81.36 -57.06 7.16
CA PHE A 241 -82.29 -57.96 6.51
C PHE A 241 -83.70 -57.41 6.66
N PHE A 242 -84.38 -57.22 5.55
CA PHE A 242 -85.78 -56.78 5.49
C PHE A 242 -86.61 -57.93 4.93
N THR A 243 -87.68 -58.31 5.63
CA THR A 243 -88.58 -59.37 5.19
C THR A 243 -90.04 -58.90 5.22
N TRP A 244 -90.76 -59.08 4.11
CA TRP A 244 -92.16 -58.74 3.99
C TRP A 244 -93.01 -60.00 3.91
N ARG A 245 -93.92 -60.16 4.90
CA ARG A 245 -94.92 -61.25 4.95
C ARG A 245 -94.32 -62.66 4.82
N GLY A 246 -93.03 -62.82 5.10
CA GLY A 246 -92.32 -64.09 4.97
C GLY A 246 -92.07 -64.59 3.55
N VAL A 247 -92.28 -63.73 2.53
CA VAL A 247 -92.17 -64.04 1.09
C VAL A 247 -90.99 -63.26 0.51
N THR A 248 -91.12 -61.95 0.33
CA THR A 248 -90.05 -61.12 -0.26
C THR A 248 -89.04 -60.65 0.78
N TRP A 249 -87.75 -60.62 0.41
CA TRP A 249 -86.69 -60.12 1.28
C TRP A 249 -85.56 -59.39 0.54
N GLN A 250 -84.86 -58.52 1.26
CA GLN A 250 -83.66 -57.82 0.80
C GLN A 250 -82.64 -57.76 1.93
N THR A 251 -81.37 -57.91 1.59
CA THR A 251 -80.25 -57.72 2.52
C THR A 251 -79.31 -56.64 2.02
N TYR A 252 -79.06 -55.67 2.88
CA TYR A 252 -78.09 -54.62 2.64
C TYR A 252 -76.89 -54.82 3.55
N ALA A 253 -75.68 -54.71 2.99
CA ALA A 253 -74.47 -54.52 3.77
C ALA A 253 -74.17 -53.03 3.86
N ALA A 254 -74.00 -52.55 5.08
CA ALA A 254 -73.54 -51.20 5.39
C ALA A 254 -72.23 -51.29 6.16
N ASP A 255 -71.14 -50.85 5.54
CA ASP A 255 -69.80 -50.92 6.13
C ASP A 255 -69.38 -49.54 6.66
N PRO A 256 -69.40 -49.33 7.99
CA PRO A 256 -69.01 -48.05 8.59
C PRO A 256 -67.48 -47.83 8.59
N ASN A 257 -66.69 -48.78 8.12
CA ASN A 257 -65.24 -48.69 8.12
C ASN A 257 -64.72 -47.58 7.18
N PRO A 258 -63.89 -46.65 7.67
CA PRO A 258 -63.30 -45.61 6.84
C PRO A 258 -62.45 -46.14 5.68
N ALA A 259 -61.82 -47.32 5.84
CA ALA A 259 -60.99 -47.95 4.82
C ALA A 259 -61.78 -48.44 3.59
N VAL A 260 -63.10 -48.57 3.70
CA VAL A 260 -63.96 -49.01 2.59
C VAL A 260 -64.28 -47.83 1.68
N ARG A 261 -63.93 -47.98 0.40
CA ARG A 261 -64.22 -47.01 -0.67
C ARG A 261 -65.74 -46.94 -0.91
N GLU A 262 -66.25 -45.73 -1.19
CA GLU A 262 -67.66 -45.53 -1.54
C GLU A 262 -68.07 -46.28 -2.83
N PRO A 263 -69.31 -46.81 -2.93
CA PRO A 263 -70.40 -46.72 -1.95
C PRO A 263 -70.26 -47.72 -0.79
N ARG A 264 -70.49 -47.25 0.43
CA ARG A 264 -70.37 -48.06 1.66
C ARG A 264 -71.64 -48.83 2.04
N VAL A 265 -72.72 -48.63 1.29
CA VAL A 265 -73.98 -49.39 1.42
C VAL A 265 -74.33 -50.00 0.09
N TYR A 266 -74.52 -51.32 0.08
CA TYR A 266 -74.86 -52.05 -1.14
C TYR A 266 -75.82 -53.20 -0.84
N LEU A 267 -76.67 -53.52 -1.81
CA LEU A 267 -77.57 -54.67 -1.74
C LEU A 267 -76.73 -55.94 -1.97
N THR A 268 -76.71 -56.83 -0.99
CA THR A 268 -75.96 -58.09 -1.08
C THR A 268 -76.80 -59.24 -1.62
N ASP A 269 -78.09 -59.26 -1.28
CA ASP A 269 -78.96 -60.37 -1.66
C ASP A 269 -80.45 -59.95 -1.64
N SER A 270 -81.28 -60.62 -2.43
CA SER A 270 -82.72 -60.36 -2.53
C SER A 270 -83.47 -61.56 -3.12
N GLY A 271 -84.69 -61.85 -2.65
CA GLY A 271 -85.48 -62.98 -3.16
C GLY A 271 -86.97 -62.94 -2.77
N GLU A 272 -87.72 -63.95 -3.24
CA GLU A 272 -89.19 -64.03 -3.11
C GLU A 272 -89.71 -65.16 -2.20
N ASP A 273 -88.87 -66.07 -1.69
CA ASP A 273 -89.33 -67.12 -0.75
C ASP A 273 -88.31 -67.40 0.35
N LEU A 274 -88.80 -67.50 1.59
CA LEU A 274 -88.06 -67.80 2.83
C LEU A 274 -88.71 -68.94 3.65
N SER A 275 -89.54 -69.77 3.03
CA SER A 275 -90.34 -70.82 3.68
C SER A 275 -89.54 -71.96 4.33
N GLY A 276 -88.22 -72.04 4.13
CA GLY A 276 -87.33 -73.09 4.66
C GLY A 276 -86.12 -72.61 5.46
N VAL A 277 -86.05 -71.32 5.81
CA VAL A 277 -84.90 -70.73 6.53
C VAL A 277 -85.24 -70.48 7.99
N ASP A 278 -84.36 -70.88 8.90
CA ASP A 278 -84.53 -70.71 10.35
C ASP A 278 -84.49 -69.21 10.72
N ARG A 279 -85.59 -68.68 11.26
CA ARG A 279 -85.76 -67.23 11.46
C ARG A 279 -85.48 -66.85 12.90
N LYS A 280 -84.53 -65.93 13.07
CA LYS A 280 -84.36 -65.21 14.33
C LYS A 280 -85.49 -64.18 14.48
N PRO A 281 -85.95 -63.90 15.70
CA PRO A 281 -86.92 -62.83 15.93
C PRO A 281 -86.35 -61.48 15.47
N PRO A 282 -87.20 -60.54 15.01
CA PRO A 282 -86.76 -59.21 14.60
C PRO A 282 -86.18 -58.46 15.80
N ASN A 283 -84.96 -57.94 15.65
CA ASN A 283 -84.24 -57.16 16.67
C ASN A 283 -84.13 -55.67 16.29
N ALA A 284 -84.77 -55.26 15.20
CA ALA A 284 -84.85 -53.89 14.76
C ALA A 284 -86.24 -53.58 14.22
N ARG A 285 -86.56 -52.29 14.08
CA ARG A 285 -87.83 -51.83 13.52
C ARG A 285 -87.66 -50.61 12.63
N VAL A 286 -88.57 -50.46 11.68
CA VAL A 286 -88.70 -49.23 10.90
C VAL A 286 -89.55 -48.24 11.71
N GLY A 287 -88.89 -47.16 12.15
CA GLY A 287 -89.49 -46.06 12.90
C GLY A 287 -90.13 -44.97 12.00
N PRO A 288 -90.46 -43.81 12.60
CA PRO A 288 -90.99 -42.66 11.87
C PRO A 288 -90.05 -42.23 10.73
N ALA A 289 -90.63 -41.71 9.64
CA ALA A 289 -89.90 -41.31 8.43
C ALA A 289 -89.11 -42.45 7.73
N GLY A 290 -89.46 -43.71 8.01
CA GLY A 290 -88.85 -44.87 7.34
C GLY A 290 -87.39 -45.09 7.72
N ARG A 291 -86.97 -44.65 8.91
CA ARG A 291 -85.61 -44.89 9.44
C ARG A 291 -85.59 -46.20 10.22
N VAL A 292 -84.55 -46.99 10.04
CA VAL A 292 -84.30 -48.20 10.83
C VAL A 292 -83.70 -47.81 12.18
N ALA A 293 -84.19 -48.43 13.25
CA ALA A 293 -83.63 -48.32 14.58
C ALA A 293 -83.57 -49.70 15.24
N LEU A 294 -82.51 -49.97 16.02
CA LEU A 294 -82.45 -51.16 16.87
C LEU A 294 -83.60 -51.13 17.88
N GLY A 295 -84.22 -52.30 18.09
CA GLY A 295 -85.16 -52.50 19.18
C GLY A 295 -84.38 -52.96 20.41
N LEU A 296 -84.56 -52.27 21.55
CA LEU A 296 -84.32 -52.86 22.86
C LEU A 296 -85.20 -54.10 23.04
#